data_AF-A0A841TFN0-F1
#
_entry.id   AF-A0A841TFN0-F1
#
_cell.length_a   1.000
_cell.length_b   1.000
_cell.length_c   1.000
_cell.angle_alpha   90.00
_cell.angle_beta   90.00
_cell.angle_gamma   90.00
#
_symmetry.space_group_name_H-M   'P 1'
#
loop_
_entity.id
_entity.type
_entity.pdbx_description
1 polymer ?
#
loop_
_entity_poly.entity_id
_entity_poly.type
_entity_poly.pdbx_seq_one_letter_code
_entity_poly.pdbx_strand_id
1 'polypeptide(L)'
;MAELERARAERLRKQQGERAAAWRGEIYPYFRYVLQSGFGLVLGGIGITLVMGYIRMLREMPADWPSDIVGVACLTLIALYTPLRTYAQPADTVFALPLESAMMGSILRPQLRGAMITSALRMAAAFCVYAPIYARAPATAAEADARSLALLGLTLALLGAWNARAAWDERRIAAGGWRIGLRAARYAAVLLMTIGLLLRSS
;
A
#
# COMPACT_ATOMS: atom_id res chain seq x y z
N MET A 1 29.19 17.72 20.58
CA MET A 1 28.91 16.37 20.03
C MET A 1 27.49 16.27 19.46
N ALA A 2 26.44 16.47 20.24
CA ALA A 2 25.04 16.36 19.78
C ALA A 2 24.65 17.30 18.61
N GLU A 3 25.17 18.53 18.55
CA GLU A 3 24.89 19.44 17.41
C GLU A 3 25.53 18.96 16.10
N LEU A 4 26.73 18.38 16.19
CA LEU A 4 27.49 17.89 15.03
C LEU A 4 26.82 16.64 14.44
N GLU A 5 26.23 15.79 15.31
CA GLU A 5 25.40 14.65 14.92
C GLU A 5 24.10 15.08 14.24
N ARG A 6 23.39 16.08 14.78
CA ARG A 6 22.17 16.65 14.16
C ARG A 6 22.46 17.21 12.77
N ALA A 7 23.52 18.03 12.65
CA ALA A 7 23.92 18.61 11.37
C ALA A 7 24.34 17.53 10.33
N ARG A 8 24.92 16.41 10.77
CA ARG A 8 25.21 15.26 9.89
C ARG A 8 23.93 14.53 9.46
N ALA A 9 22.99 14.29 10.38
CA ALA A 9 21.71 13.66 10.07
C ALA A 9 20.86 14.49 9.08
N GLU A 10 20.86 15.82 9.22
CA GLU A 10 20.18 16.72 8.28
C GLU A 10 20.79 16.69 6.88
N ARG A 11 22.13 16.65 6.77
CA ARG A 11 22.82 16.50 5.48
C ARG A 11 22.46 15.18 4.79
N LEU A 12 22.44 14.06 5.54
CA LEU A 12 22.01 12.77 5.01
C LEU A 12 20.56 12.80 4.53
N ARG A 13 19.66 13.43 5.30
CA ARG A 13 18.26 13.60 4.90
C ARG A 13 18.11 14.42 3.62
N LYS A 14 18.87 15.51 3.48
CA LYS A 14 18.88 16.32 2.27
C LYS A 14 19.35 15.51 1.05
N GLN A 15 20.44 14.76 1.20
CA GLN A 15 20.95 13.86 0.14
C GLN A 15 19.92 12.79 -0.26
N GLN A 16 19.19 12.19 0.69
CA GLN A 16 18.12 11.25 0.35
C GLN A 16 16.98 11.92 -0.43
N GLY A 17 16.62 13.16 -0.08
CA GLY A 17 15.64 13.95 -0.82
C GLY A 17 16.08 14.23 -2.26
N GLU A 18 17.35 14.62 -2.45
CA GLU A 18 17.96 14.85 -3.77
C GLU A 18 17.99 13.57 -4.61
N ARG A 19 18.40 12.44 -4.02
CA ARG A 19 18.39 11.12 -4.71
C ARG A 19 16.98 10.71 -5.13
N ALA A 20 15.99 10.92 -4.27
CA ALA A 20 14.59 10.62 -4.60
C ALA A 20 14.07 11.54 -5.73
N ALA A 21 14.49 12.80 -5.76
CA ALA A 21 14.14 13.74 -6.83
C ALA A 21 14.83 13.38 -8.16
N ALA A 22 16.12 13.04 -8.12
CA ALA A 22 16.87 12.57 -9.29
C ALA A 22 16.22 11.33 -9.90
N TRP A 23 15.89 10.32 -9.08
CA TRP A 23 15.19 9.11 -9.55
C TRP A 23 13.84 9.42 -10.23
N ARG A 24 13.07 10.37 -9.69
CA ARG A 24 11.82 10.82 -10.32
C ARG A 24 12.08 11.57 -11.63
N GLY A 25 13.11 12.41 -11.67
CA GLY A 25 13.52 13.18 -12.84
C GLY A 25 14.00 12.30 -13.99
N GLU A 26 14.64 11.16 -13.68
CA GLU A 26 15.01 10.16 -14.68
C GLU A 26 13.78 9.43 -15.24
N ILE A 27 12.82 9.07 -14.38
CA ILE A 27 11.67 8.23 -14.80
C ILE A 27 10.57 9.03 -15.50
N TYR A 28 10.27 10.24 -15.03
CA TYR A 28 9.14 11.02 -15.52
C TYR A 28 9.16 11.28 -17.03
N PRO A 29 10.32 11.60 -17.66
CA PRO A 29 10.41 11.75 -19.11
C PRO A 29 9.96 10.51 -19.89
N TYR A 30 10.22 9.29 -19.39
CA TYR A 30 9.82 8.06 -20.06
C TYR A 30 8.31 7.90 -20.17
N PHE A 31 7.54 8.33 -19.17
CA PHE A 31 6.07 8.30 -19.26
C PHE A 31 5.58 9.19 -20.41
N ARG A 32 6.18 10.37 -20.60
CA ARG A 32 5.84 11.25 -21.72
C ARG A 32 6.15 10.56 -23.06
N TYR A 33 7.31 9.93 -23.18
CA TYR A 33 7.67 9.20 -24.40
C TYR A 33 6.71 8.05 -24.69
N VAL A 34 6.31 7.27 -23.68
CA VAL A 34 5.36 6.16 -23.81
C VAL A 34 3.96 6.66 -24.21
N LEU A 35 3.52 7.81 -23.68
CA LEU A 35 2.26 8.41 -24.08
C LEU A 35 2.30 8.96 -25.51
N GLN A 36 3.44 9.49 -25.96
CA GLN A 36 3.63 10.03 -27.31
C GLN A 36 3.86 8.97 -28.39
N SER A 37 4.30 7.76 -28.04
CA SER A 37 4.67 6.70 -29.00
C SER A 37 3.48 5.95 -29.63
N GLY A 38 2.25 6.46 -29.51
CA GLY A 38 1.01 5.78 -29.92
C GLY A 38 0.53 4.72 -28.92
N PHE A 39 1.42 4.19 -28.07
CA PHE A 39 1.04 3.28 -26.97
C PHE A 39 0.11 3.95 -25.95
N GLY A 40 0.21 5.27 -25.77
CA GLY A 40 -0.74 6.04 -24.98
C GLY A 40 -2.20 5.89 -25.43
N LEU A 41 -2.45 5.77 -26.73
CA LEU A 41 -3.81 5.52 -27.27
C LEU A 41 -4.30 4.12 -26.92
N VAL A 42 -3.42 3.12 -26.98
CA VAL A 42 -3.74 1.73 -26.58
C VAL A 42 -4.09 1.68 -25.09
N LEU A 43 -3.27 2.30 -24.23
CA LEU A 43 -3.55 2.41 -22.80
C LEU A 43 -4.87 3.13 -22.52
N GLY A 44 -5.13 4.22 -23.25
CA GLY A 44 -6.40 4.95 -23.17
C GLY A 44 -7.59 4.06 -23.54
N GLY A 45 -7.48 3.30 -24.63
CA GLY A 45 -8.49 2.33 -25.06
C GLY A 45 -8.76 1.27 -23.99
N ILE A 46 -7.71 0.65 -23.44
CA ILE A 46 -7.82 -0.31 -22.33
C ILE A 46 -8.52 0.33 -21.12
N GLY A 47 -8.12 1.56 -20.76
CA GLY A 47 -8.74 2.30 -19.66
C GLY A 47 -10.24 2.52 -19.87
N ILE A 48 -10.64 2.96 -21.06
CA ILE A 48 -12.06 3.14 -21.43
C ILE A 48 -12.80 1.80 -21.36
N THR A 49 -12.25 0.73 -21.95
CA THR A 49 -12.85 -0.60 -21.92
C THR A 49 -13.04 -1.11 -20.49
N LEU A 50 -12.04 -0.93 -19.61
CA LEU A 50 -12.14 -1.31 -18.20
C LEU A 50 -13.23 -0.54 -17.47
N VAL A 51 -13.29 0.79 -17.65
CA VAL A 51 -14.31 1.64 -17.01
C VAL A 51 -15.71 1.31 -17.52
N MET A 52 -15.89 1.15 -18.84
CA MET A 52 -17.17 0.76 -19.42
C MET A 52 -17.59 -0.64 -18.97
N GLY A 53 -16.67 -1.60 -18.94
CA GLY A 53 -16.90 -2.95 -18.44
C GLY A 53 -17.32 -2.96 -16.97
N TYR A 54 -16.65 -2.16 -16.14
CA TYR A 54 -16.98 -1.99 -14.73
C TYR A 54 -18.38 -1.37 -14.52
N ILE A 55 -18.71 -0.31 -15.27
CA ILE A 55 -20.04 0.31 -15.21
C ILE A 55 -21.12 -0.68 -15.65
N ARG A 56 -20.87 -1.44 -16.72
CA ARG A 56 -21.80 -2.47 -17.20
C ARG A 56 -22.01 -3.56 -16.16
N MET A 57 -20.93 -4.07 -15.57
CA MET A 57 -20.99 -5.07 -14.49
C MET A 57 -21.84 -4.57 -13.31
N LEU A 58 -21.71 -3.30 -12.94
CA LEU A 58 -22.52 -2.70 -11.87
C LEU A 58 -24.01 -2.53 -12.22
N ARG A 59 -24.38 -2.47 -13.51
CA ARG A 59 -25.76 -2.33 -13.98
C ARG A 59 -26.44 -3.67 -14.21
N GLU A 60 -25.71 -4.61 -14.77
CA GLU A 60 -26.19 -5.93 -15.20
C GLU A 60 -25.56 -7.03 -14.34
N MET A 61 -25.56 -6.85 -13.01
CA MET A 61 -24.85 -7.78 -12.14
C MET A 61 -25.63 -9.10 -11.99
N PRO A 62 -25.00 -10.26 -12.27
CA PRO A 62 -25.64 -11.56 -12.06
C PRO A 62 -26.00 -11.80 -10.60
N ALA A 63 -27.06 -12.58 -10.36
CA ALA A 63 -27.50 -12.93 -9.01
C ALA A 63 -26.43 -13.72 -8.23
N ASP A 64 -25.72 -14.60 -8.92
CA ASP A 64 -24.71 -15.51 -8.34
C ASP A 64 -23.29 -14.92 -8.33
N TRP A 65 -23.15 -13.61 -8.50
CA TRP A 65 -21.84 -12.97 -8.55
C TRP A 65 -21.12 -13.06 -7.18
N PRO A 66 -19.92 -13.69 -7.09
CA PRO A 66 -19.22 -13.93 -5.83
C PRO A 66 -18.43 -12.69 -5.37
N SER A 67 -19.15 -11.60 -5.02
CA SER A 67 -18.52 -10.35 -4.59
C SER A 67 -17.68 -10.53 -3.33
N ASP A 68 -18.12 -11.36 -2.40
CA ASP A 68 -17.43 -11.74 -1.17
C ASP A 68 -15.99 -12.22 -1.41
N ILE A 69 -15.83 -13.27 -2.24
CA ILE A 69 -14.54 -13.89 -2.52
C ILE A 69 -13.66 -12.94 -3.32
N VAL A 70 -14.23 -12.26 -4.32
CA VAL A 70 -13.50 -11.29 -5.15
C VAL A 70 -13.02 -10.12 -4.32
N GLY A 71 -13.86 -9.59 -3.43
CA GLY A 71 -13.53 -8.50 -2.52
C GLY A 71 -12.40 -8.89 -1.56
N VAL A 72 -12.52 -10.05 -0.90
CA VAL A 72 -11.49 -10.58 -0.01
C VAL A 72 -10.17 -10.76 -0.75
N ALA A 73 -10.17 -11.42 -1.92
CA ALA A 73 -8.97 -11.69 -2.69
C ALA A 73 -8.29 -10.38 -3.13
N CYS A 74 -9.03 -9.46 -3.75
CA CYS A 74 -8.48 -8.20 -4.25
C CYS A 74 -7.95 -7.32 -3.12
N LEU A 75 -8.72 -7.11 -2.05
CA LEU A 75 -8.31 -6.24 -0.95
C LEU A 75 -7.15 -6.84 -0.15
N THR A 76 -7.12 -8.17 0.02
CA THR A 76 -5.98 -8.83 0.67
C THR A 76 -4.71 -8.64 -0.16
N LEU A 77 -4.73 -8.95 -1.47
CA LEU A 77 -3.55 -8.80 -2.34
C LEU A 77 -3.02 -7.35 -2.36
N ILE A 78 -3.92 -6.37 -2.41
CA ILE A 78 -3.57 -4.96 -2.34
C ILE A 78 -2.96 -4.62 -0.97
N ALA A 79 -3.54 -5.12 0.12
CA ALA A 79 -3.01 -4.90 1.46
C ALA A 79 -1.59 -5.47 1.60
N LEU A 80 -1.34 -6.69 1.07
CA LEU A 80 -0.06 -7.41 1.21
C LEU A 80 1.13 -6.68 0.60
N TYR A 81 0.93 -5.90 -0.47
CA TYR A 81 2.00 -5.13 -1.07
C TYR A 81 2.47 -4.05 -0.09
N THR A 82 3.72 -4.06 0.36
CA THR A 82 4.23 -3.02 1.27
C THR A 82 5.54 -2.43 0.71
N PRO A 83 5.44 -1.43 -0.18
CA PRO A 83 6.63 -0.75 -0.67
C PRO A 83 7.22 0.11 0.46
N LEU A 84 8.43 -0.25 0.87
CA LEU A 84 9.23 0.59 1.75
C LEU A 84 10.56 0.81 1.05
N ARG A 85 10.75 2.03 0.57
CA ARG A 85 11.92 2.43 -0.21
C ARG A 85 12.78 3.31 0.67
N THR A 86 13.90 2.78 1.15
CA THR A 86 14.76 3.47 2.12
C THR A 86 15.81 4.37 1.47
N TYR A 87 15.91 4.43 0.13
CA TYR A 87 16.90 5.18 -0.67
C TYR A 87 18.35 5.12 -0.15
N ALA A 88 18.64 4.16 0.73
CA ALA A 88 19.92 3.94 1.37
C ALA A 88 20.81 3.22 0.37
N GLN A 89 22.00 3.77 0.15
CA GLN A 89 23.03 3.18 -0.67
C GLN A 89 23.91 2.28 0.20
N PRO A 90 24.56 1.25 -0.36
CA PRO A 90 25.54 0.43 0.37
C PRO A 90 26.66 1.29 1.00
N ALA A 91 27.04 2.40 0.36
CA ALA A 91 28.02 3.34 0.91
C ALA A 91 27.53 4.00 2.22
N ASP A 92 26.23 4.15 2.42
CA ASP A 92 25.68 4.82 3.61
C ASP A 92 25.80 3.94 4.87
N THR A 93 26.01 2.62 4.78
CA THR A 93 26.07 1.74 5.96
C THR A 93 27.30 2.00 6.83
N VAL A 94 28.43 2.39 6.23
CA VAL A 94 29.67 2.71 6.96
C VAL A 94 29.57 4.06 7.67
N PHE A 95 28.96 5.06 7.03
CA PHE A 95 28.81 6.41 7.58
C PHE A 95 27.62 6.56 8.54
N ALA A 96 26.64 5.65 8.48
CA ALA A 96 25.44 5.65 9.31
C ALA A 96 25.64 5.02 10.69
N LEU A 97 26.64 4.14 10.85
CA LEU A 97 26.87 3.40 12.10
C LEU A 97 27.00 4.31 13.34
N PRO A 98 27.79 5.39 13.30
CA PRO A 98 27.94 6.30 14.45
C PRO A 98 26.67 7.12 14.76
N LEU A 99 25.70 7.17 13.84
CA LEU A 99 24.51 8.01 13.90
C LEU A 99 23.23 7.20 14.09
N GLU A 100 23.33 5.91 14.41
CA GLU A 100 22.18 4.98 14.40
C GLU A 100 20.99 5.48 15.24
N SER A 101 21.26 6.00 16.44
CA SER A 101 20.23 6.55 17.34
C SER A 101 19.53 7.79 16.76
N ALA A 102 20.30 8.71 16.17
CA ALA A 102 19.79 9.93 15.54
C ALA A 102 19.07 9.64 14.20
N MET A 103 19.56 8.68 13.41
CA MET A 103 18.99 8.29 12.11
C MET A 103 17.67 7.53 12.26
N MET A 104 17.55 6.68 13.28
CA MET A 104 16.30 5.98 13.58
C MET A 104 15.15 6.97 13.80
N GLY A 105 15.41 8.06 14.54
CA GLY A 105 14.42 9.09 14.84
C GLY A 105 14.10 10.04 13.69
N SER A 106 15.15 10.57 13.03
CA SER A 106 15.01 11.70 12.10
C SER A 106 14.82 11.31 10.63
N ILE A 107 15.21 10.09 10.25
CA ILE A 107 15.23 9.63 8.85
C ILE A 107 14.31 8.43 8.65
N LEU A 108 14.39 7.41 9.50
CA LEU A 108 13.63 6.17 9.32
C LEU A 108 12.16 6.31 9.76
N ARG A 109 11.88 6.96 10.89
CA ARG A 109 10.49 7.18 11.34
C ARG A 109 9.62 7.95 10.33
N PRO A 110 10.10 9.06 9.70
CA PRO A 110 9.32 9.73 8.66
C PRO A 110 9.06 8.85 7.43
N GLN A 111 10.04 8.05 7.01
CA GLN A 111 9.86 7.13 5.86
C GLN A 111 8.86 6.02 6.18
N LEU A 112 8.89 5.48 7.40
CA LEU A 112 7.89 4.54 7.89
C LEU A 112 6.49 5.16 7.91
N ARG A 113 6.34 6.39 8.45
CA ARG A 113 5.06 7.11 8.44
C ARG A 113 4.56 7.33 7.01
N GLY A 114 5.44 7.70 6.09
CA GLY A 114 5.09 7.81 4.67
C GLY A 114 4.61 6.49 4.07
N ALA A 115 5.28 5.38 4.39
CA ALA A 115 4.85 4.04 3.95
C ALA A 115 3.50 3.62 4.56
N MET A 116 3.24 3.95 5.82
CA MET A 116 1.95 3.70 6.48
C MET A 116 0.83 4.52 5.83
N ILE A 117 1.05 5.83 5.61
CA ILE A 117 0.07 6.72 4.97
C ILE A 117 -0.22 6.27 3.54
N THR A 118 0.81 5.97 2.75
CA THR A 118 0.62 5.50 1.36
C THR A 118 -0.08 4.14 1.31
N SER A 119 0.21 3.23 2.24
CA SER A 119 -0.49 1.94 2.33
C SER A 119 -1.95 2.11 2.73
N ALA A 120 -2.25 3.02 3.67
CA ALA A 120 -3.61 3.37 4.07
C ALA A 120 -4.40 4.01 2.92
N LEU A 121 -3.82 5.02 2.24
CA LEU A 121 -4.46 5.69 1.11
C LEU A 121 -4.73 4.72 -0.04
N ARG A 122 -3.78 3.84 -0.35
CA ARG A 122 -3.98 2.81 -1.38
C ARG A 122 -5.11 1.85 -1.00
N MET A 123 -5.18 1.43 0.26
CA MET A 123 -6.23 0.53 0.73
C MET A 123 -7.60 1.23 0.71
N ALA A 124 -7.66 2.50 1.13
CA ALA A 124 -8.86 3.32 1.01
C ALA A 124 -9.30 3.48 -0.46
N ALA A 125 -8.37 3.80 -1.36
CA ALA A 125 -8.67 3.93 -2.79
C ALA A 125 -9.18 2.60 -3.40
N ALA A 126 -8.56 1.47 -3.04
CA ALA A 126 -9.02 0.15 -3.46
C ALA A 126 -10.45 -0.14 -2.95
N PHE A 127 -10.73 0.18 -1.69
CA PHE A 127 -12.06 0.04 -1.14
C PHE A 127 -13.07 1.00 -1.80
N CYS A 128 -12.71 2.24 -2.14
CA CYS A 128 -13.60 3.15 -2.86
C CYS A 128 -14.00 2.61 -4.24
N VAL A 129 -13.07 1.93 -4.93
CA VAL A 129 -13.38 1.23 -6.18
C VAL A 129 -14.26 0.01 -5.93
N TYR A 130 -14.06 -0.72 -4.84
CA TYR A 130 -14.85 -1.91 -4.51
C TYR A 130 -16.23 -1.60 -3.89
N ALA A 131 -16.39 -0.46 -3.22
CA ALA A 131 -17.57 -0.08 -2.44
C ALA A 131 -18.91 -0.19 -3.20
N PRO A 132 -19.06 0.30 -4.45
CA PRO A 132 -20.33 0.17 -5.16
C PRO A 132 -20.63 -1.28 -5.59
N ILE A 133 -19.60 -2.13 -5.78
CA ILE A 133 -19.81 -3.57 -5.97
C ILE A 133 -20.33 -4.16 -4.65
N TYR A 134 -19.66 -3.85 -3.55
CA TYR A 134 -20.01 -4.36 -2.22
C TYR A 134 -21.46 -4.02 -1.84
N ALA A 135 -21.91 -2.80 -2.14
CA ALA A 135 -23.26 -2.33 -1.83
C ALA A 135 -24.35 -2.90 -2.76
N ARG A 136 -24.02 -3.26 -4.01
CA ARG A 136 -25.02 -3.74 -4.99
C ARG A 136 -25.05 -5.25 -5.15
N ALA A 137 -24.02 -5.95 -4.72
CA ALA A 137 -23.94 -7.39 -4.93
C ALA A 137 -24.85 -8.17 -4.00
N PRO A 138 -25.67 -9.10 -4.52
CA PRO A 138 -26.58 -9.89 -3.69
C PRO A 138 -25.88 -10.58 -2.50
N ALA A 139 -24.67 -11.11 -2.72
CA ALA A 139 -23.89 -11.78 -1.68
C ALA A 139 -23.42 -10.86 -0.54
N THR A 140 -23.31 -9.54 -0.76
CA THR A 140 -22.77 -8.59 0.24
C THR A 140 -23.67 -7.40 0.53
N ALA A 141 -24.79 -7.24 -0.18
CA ALA A 141 -25.68 -6.09 -0.07
C ALA A 141 -26.31 -5.98 1.32
N ALA A 142 -26.78 -7.10 1.89
CA ALA A 142 -27.32 -7.12 3.26
C ALA A 142 -26.28 -6.66 4.29
N GLU A 143 -25.03 -7.09 4.11
CA GLU A 143 -23.93 -6.68 4.98
C GLU A 143 -23.56 -5.21 4.78
N ALA A 144 -23.66 -4.69 3.56
CA ALA A 144 -23.41 -3.29 3.23
C ALA A 144 -24.44 -2.34 3.85
N ASP A 145 -25.72 -2.72 3.84
CA ASP A 145 -26.79 -1.92 4.44
C ASP A 145 -26.71 -1.89 5.98
N ALA A 146 -26.23 -2.97 6.59
CA ALA A 146 -26.07 -3.06 8.04
C ALA A 146 -24.91 -2.22 8.61
N ARG A 147 -24.00 -1.71 7.77
CA ARG A 147 -22.77 -1.05 8.23
C ARG A 147 -22.50 0.27 7.52
N SER A 148 -21.81 1.17 8.22
CA SER A 148 -21.28 2.37 7.56
C SER A 148 -20.12 1.99 6.65
N LEU A 149 -20.30 2.16 5.34
CA LEU A 149 -19.22 1.97 4.35
C LEU A 149 -18.01 2.87 4.63
N ALA A 150 -18.24 4.06 5.18
CA ALA A 150 -17.17 4.97 5.55
C ALA A 150 -16.31 4.41 6.70
N LEU A 151 -16.96 3.83 7.73
CA LEU A 151 -16.24 3.17 8.83
C LEU A 151 -15.48 1.93 8.34
N LEU A 152 -16.08 1.12 7.46
CA LEU A 152 -15.41 -0.02 6.85
C LEU A 152 -14.19 0.40 6.02
N GLY A 153 -14.32 1.45 5.20
CA GLY A 153 -13.19 2.00 4.45
C GLY A 153 -12.08 2.50 5.37
N LEU A 154 -12.43 3.17 6.48
CA LEU A 154 -11.48 3.63 7.48
C LEU A 154 -10.77 2.46 8.18
N THR A 155 -11.48 1.42 8.59
CA THR A 155 -10.86 0.26 9.25
C THR A 155 -9.93 -0.50 8.30
N LEU A 156 -10.30 -0.65 7.03
CA LEU A 156 -9.40 -1.20 6.00
C LEU A 156 -8.18 -0.31 5.77
N ALA A 157 -8.34 1.01 5.75
CA ALA A 157 -7.20 1.93 5.66
C ALA A 157 -6.23 1.78 6.84
N LEU A 158 -6.76 1.63 8.06
CA LEU A 158 -5.98 1.34 9.26
C LEU A 158 -5.28 -0.03 9.17
N LEU A 159 -5.94 -1.06 8.63
CA LEU A 159 -5.34 -2.36 8.34
C LEU A 159 -4.13 -2.22 7.39
N GLY A 160 -4.26 -1.40 6.34
CA GLY A 160 -3.16 -1.08 5.43
C GLY A 160 -1.96 -0.42 6.13
N ALA A 161 -2.22 0.55 7.01
CA ALA A 161 -1.19 1.18 7.83
C ALA A 161 -0.52 0.20 8.81
N TRP A 162 -1.30 -0.62 9.49
CA TRP A 162 -0.83 -1.67 10.39
C TRP A 162 0.07 -2.67 9.65
N ASN A 163 -0.38 -3.13 8.47
CA ASN A 163 0.39 -4.07 7.66
C ASN A 163 1.76 -3.48 7.27
N ALA A 164 1.81 -2.18 6.96
CA ALA A 164 3.06 -1.50 6.68
C ALA A 164 3.99 -1.41 7.88
N ARG A 165 3.43 -1.16 9.07
CA ARG A 165 4.17 -1.13 10.33
C ARG A 165 4.73 -2.51 10.69
N ALA A 166 3.93 -3.56 10.54
CA ALA A 166 4.33 -4.94 10.83
C ALA A 166 5.41 -5.43 9.86
N ALA A 167 5.27 -5.13 8.57
CA ALA A 167 6.29 -5.43 7.57
C ALA A 167 7.63 -4.71 7.83
N TRP A 168 7.62 -3.54 8.49
CA TRP A 168 8.84 -2.89 8.95
C TRP A 168 9.50 -3.63 10.11
N ASP A 169 8.73 -4.07 11.10
CA ASP A 169 9.28 -4.85 12.22
C ASP A 169 9.88 -6.18 11.76
N GLU A 170 9.24 -6.86 10.80
CA GLU A 170 9.76 -8.09 10.17
C GLU A 170 11.14 -7.89 9.55
N ARG A 171 11.38 -6.73 8.90
CA ARG A 171 12.65 -6.43 8.23
C ARG A 171 13.80 -6.18 9.20
N ARG A 172 13.51 -5.87 10.46
CA ARG A 172 14.51 -5.59 11.50
C ARG A 172 15.07 -6.85 12.15
N ILE A 173 14.35 -7.96 12.11
CA ILE A 173 14.79 -9.24 12.69
C ILE A 173 15.97 -9.75 11.88
N ALA A 174 17.07 -10.21 12.47
CA ALA A 174 18.24 -10.70 11.72
C ALA A 174 18.09 -12.16 11.23
N ALA A 175 17.38 -13.00 11.99
CA ALA A 175 17.24 -14.44 11.74
C ALA A 175 16.28 -14.76 10.58
N GLY A 176 16.80 -15.40 9.53
CA GLY A 176 16.06 -15.69 8.29
C GLY A 176 14.80 -16.54 8.47
N GLY A 177 14.87 -17.62 9.27
CA GLY A 177 13.73 -18.53 9.49
C GLY A 177 12.55 -17.84 10.18
N TRP A 178 12.84 -17.03 11.22
CA TRP A 178 11.83 -16.25 11.93
C TRP A 178 11.15 -15.19 11.04
N ARG A 179 11.88 -14.61 10.08
CA ARG A 179 11.29 -13.67 9.10
C ARG A 179 10.23 -14.32 8.23
N ILE A 180 10.46 -15.56 7.79
CA ILE A 180 9.50 -16.29 6.93
C ILE A 180 8.25 -16.62 7.72
N GLY A 181 8.40 -17.15 8.94
CA GLY A 181 7.27 -17.47 9.82
C GLY A 181 6.40 -16.25 10.14
N LEU A 182 7.02 -15.13 10.50
CA LEU A 182 6.29 -13.89 10.79
C LEU A 182 5.60 -13.31 9.55
N ARG A 183 6.25 -13.39 8.38
CA ARG A 183 5.63 -12.97 7.12
C ARG A 183 4.38 -13.79 6.81
N ALA A 184 4.46 -15.11 6.95
CA ALA A 184 3.31 -16.00 6.74
C ALA A 184 2.19 -15.70 7.75
N ALA A 185 2.53 -15.51 9.03
CA ALA A 185 1.58 -15.15 10.06
C ALA A 185 0.89 -13.81 9.77
N ARG A 186 1.63 -12.79 9.30
CA ARG A 186 1.06 -11.51 8.90
C ARG A 186 0.13 -11.65 7.70
N TYR A 187 0.51 -12.44 6.69
CA TYR A 187 -0.35 -12.68 5.53
C TYR A 187 -1.65 -13.37 5.92
N ALA A 188 -1.57 -14.38 6.79
CA ALA A 188 -2.74 -15.04 7.36
C ALA A 188 -3.60 -14.06 8.18
N ALA A 189 -2.98 -13.24 9.03
CA ALA A 189 -3.70 -12.24 9.83
C ALA A 189 -4.42 -11.20 8.96
N VAL A 190 -3.76 -10.67 7.92
CA VAL A 190 -4.40 -9.72 6.98
C VAL A 190 -5.56 -10.38 6.24
N LEU A 191 -5.39 -11.61 5.78
CA LEU A 191 -6.47 -12.36 5.13
C LEU A 191 -7.66 -12.55 6.07
N LEU A 192 -7.43 -13.06 7.29
CA LEU A 192 -8.48 -13.29 8.29
C LEU A 192 -9.18 -11.99 8.71
N MET A 193 -8.42 -10.91 8.92
CA MET A 193 -8.99 -9.59 9.22
C MET A 193 -9.82 -9.06 8.05
N THR A 194 -9.37 -9.24 6.81
CA THR A 194 -10.12 -8.80 5.63
C THR A 194 -11.41 -9.62 5.48
N ILE A 195 -11.35 -10.94 5.72
CA ILE A 195 -12.53 -11.81 5.76
C ILE A 195 -13.49 -11.33 6.84
N GLY A 196 -13.06 -11.20 8.10
CA GLY A 196 -13.96 -10.79 9.18
C GLY A 196 -14.50 -9.36 9.03
N LEU A 197 -13.74 -8.47 8.37
CA LEU A 197 -14.19 -7.11 8.08
C LEU A 197 -15.20 -7.06 6.93
N LEU A 198 -15.18 -7.98 5.97
CA LEU A 198 -16.13 -7.99 4.84
C LEU A 198 -17.31 -8.93 5.08
N LEU A 199 -17.04 -10.10 5.63
CA LEU A 199 -17.99 -11.17 5.84
C LEU A 199 -18.21 -11.29 7.35
N ARG A 200 -19.40 -10.93 7.80
CA ARG A 200 -19.78 -11.20 9.18
C ARG A 200 -19.97 -12.72 9.30
N SER A 201 -19.24 -13.36 10.21
CA SER A 201 -19.68 -14.65 10.73
C SER A 201 -20.97 -14.38 11.50
N SER A 202 -22.08 -14.94 11.00
CA SER A 202 -23.41 -14.85 11.61
C SER A 202 -23.37 -15.16 13.10
#